data_AF-A0A9D6YRE4-F1
#
_entry.id   AF-A0A9D6YRE4-F1
#
_cell.length_a   1.000
_cell.length_b   1.000
_cell.length_c   1.000
_cell.angle_alpha   90.00
_cell.angle_beta   90.00
_cell.angle_gamma   90.00
#
_symmetry.space_group_name_H-M   'P 1'
#
loop_
_entity.id
_entity.type
_entity.pdbx_description
1 polymer ?
#
loop_
_entity_poly.entity_id
_entity_poly.type
_entity_poly.pdbx_seq_one_letter_code
_entity_poly.pdbx_strand_id
1 'polypeptide(L)' 'LHPQIGRERPDIGKGVRSAISGAYLILYQLLEDRVEVVRYVHMRRRLEGLN' A
#
# COMPACT_ATOMS: atom_id res chain seq x y z
N LEU A 1 -15.17 -3.95 -1.15
CA LEU A 1 -16.14 -3.11 -0.40
C LEU A 1 -15.66 -2.66 0.99
N HIS A 2 -14.50 -3.11 1.49
CA HIS A 2 -14.00 -2.70 2.82
C HIS A 2 -12.54 -2.23 2.74
N PRO A 3 -12.26 -1.00 2.32
CA PRO A 3 -10.88 -0.55 2.11
C PRO A 3 -10.09 -0.36 3.42
N GLN A 4 -10.74 -0.38 4.58
CA GLN A 4 -10.11 -0.35 5.90
C GLN A 4 -9.42 -1.67 6.32
N ILE A 5 -9.67 -2.78 5.62
CA ILE A 5 -9.12 -4.10 6.01
C ILE A 5 -7.61 -4.22 5.80
N GLY A 6 -7.03 -3.40 4.91
CA GLY A 6 -5.61 -3.44 4.66
C GLY A 6 -4.82 -2.97 5.89
N ARG A 7 -3.70 -3.65 6.12
CA ARG A 7 -2.82 -3.39 7.26
C ARG A 7 -2.19 -2.01 7.12
N GLU A 8 -2.30 -1.20 8.17
CA GLU A 8 -1.58 0.08 8.25
C GLU A 8 -0.07 -0.12 8.22
N ARG A 9 0.61 0.76 7.50
CA ARG A 9 2.06 0.75 7.28
C ARG A 9 2.66 2.08 7.75
N PRO A 10 2.63 2.38 9.06
CA PRO A 10 3.25 3.59 9.58
C PRO A 10 4.77 3.63 9.35
N ASP A 11 5.39 2.47 9.09
CA ASP A 11 6.78 2.32 8.65
C ASP A 11 7.04 2.88 7.23
N ILE A 12 5.99 3.01 6.40
CA ILE A 12 6.07 3.58 5.04
C ILE A 12 5.56 5.02 5.03
N GLY A 13 4.45 5.29 5.73
CA GLY A 13 3.87 6.63 5.80
C GLY A 13 2.61 6.67 6.66
N LYS A 14 2.31 7.84 7.22
CA LYS A 14 1.11 8.05 8.04
C LYS A 14 -0.14 7.82 7.20
N GLY A 15 -1.04 6.94 7.67
CA GLY A 15 -2.30 6.64 6.99
C GLY A 15 -2.17 5.72 5.76
N VAL A 16 -0.95 5.32 5.39
CA VAL A 16 -0.73 4.33 4.33
C VAL A 16 -1.17 2.96 4.81
N ARG A 17 -1.87 2.24 3.94
CA ARG A 17 -2.32 0.87 4.11
C ARG A 17 -1.74 -0.01 3.02
N SER A 18 -1.71 -1.31 3.31
CA SER A 18 -1.26 -2.30 2.35
C SER A 18 -2.21 -3.48 2.21
N ALA A 19 -2.33 -3.97 0.99
CA ALA A 19 -3.03 -5.20 0.64
C ALA A 19 -2.18 -6.06 -0.29
N ILE A 20 -2.37 -7.37 -0.25
CA ILE A 20 -1.66 -8.32 -1.12
C ILE A 20 -2.59 -8.79 -2.22
N SER A 21 -2.11 -8.75 -3.46
CA SER A 21 -2.77 -9.37 -4.61
C SER A 21 -1.74 -10.16 -5.42
N GLY A 22 -1.80 -11.49 -5.32
CA GLY A 22 -0.81 -12.37 -5.92
C GLY A 22 0.62 -12.03 -5.48
N ALA A 23 1.50 -11.73 -6.43
CA ALA A 23 2.89 -11.38 -6.19
C ALA A 23 3.13 -9.88 -5.87
N TYR A 24 2.06 -9.08 -5.72
CA TYR A 24 2.15 -7.64 -5.57
C TYR A 24 1.65 -7.16 -4.20
N LEU A 25 2.42 -6.24 -3.61
CA LEU A 25 2.00 -5.40 -2.49
C LEU A 25 1.40 -4.11 -3.05
N ILE A 26 0.13 -3.87 -2.75
CA ILE A 26 -0.58 -2.65 -3.12
C ILE A 26 -0.52 -1.70 -1.92
N LEU A 27 0.05 -0.52 -2.11
CA LEU A 27 0.08 0.57 -1.14
C LEU A 27 -1.00 1.59 -1.51
N TYR A 28 -1.84 1.92 -0.55
CA TYR A 28 -2.96 2.84 -0.76
C TYR A 28 -3.26 3.63 0.50
N GLN A 29 -4.01 4.72 0.38
CA GLN A 29 -4.51 5.49 1.50
C GLN A 29 -6.02 5.69 1.40
N LEU A 30 -6.66 5.87 2.54
CA LEU A 30 -8.08 6.24 2.60
C LEU A 30 -8.19 7.74 2.74
N LEU A 31 -8.98 8.35 1.86
CA LEU A 31 -9.43 9.72 1.97
C LEU A 31 -10.93 9.71 2.25
N GLU A 32 -11.52 10.86 2.56
CA GLU A 32 -12.91 10.96 3.01
C GLU A 32 -13.90 10.32 2.03
N ASP A 33 -13.65 10.44 0.73
CA ASP A 33 -14.57 10.02 -0.34
C ASP A 33 -14.01 8.93 -1.25
N ARG A 34 -12.74 8.55 -1.08
CA ARG A 34 -12.07 7.67 -2.04
C ARG A 34 -10.91 6.85 -1.45
N VAL A 35 -10.53 5.85 -2.22
CA VAL A 35 -9.28 5.11 -2.04
C VAL A 35 -8.29 5.59 -3.08
N GLU A 36 -7.11 6.01 -2.63
CA GLU A 36 -6.02 6.38 -3.52
C GLU A 36 -4.96 5.29 -3.51
N VAL A 37 -4.78 4.61 -4.65
CA VAL A 37 -3.70 3.64 -4.85
C VAL A 37 -2.43 4.39 -5.19
N VAL A 38 -1.50 4.44 -4.25
CA VAL A 38 -0.24 5.21 -4.36
C VAL A 38 0.79 4.45 -5.17
N ARG A 39 0.92 3.14 -4.93
CA ARG A 39 1.90 2.30 -5.62
C ARG A 39 1.47 0.83 -5.58
N TYR A 40 1.87 0.07 -6.60
CA TYR A 40 1.89 -1.38 -6.54
C TYR A 40 3.31 -1.88 -6.81
N VAL A 41 3.78 -2.79 -5.96
CA VAL A 41 5.18 -3.23 -5.94
C VAL A 41 5.21 -4.75 -6.01
N HIS A 42 6.03 -5.30 -6.90
CA HIS A 42 6.24 -6.73 -6.95
C HIS A 42 7.08 -7.18 -5.75
N MET A 43 6.55 -8.05 -4.88
CA MET A 43 7.17 -8.41 -3.59
C MET A 43 8.50 -9.15 -3.71
N ARG A 44 8.77 -9.80 -4.86
CA ARG A 44 10.07 -10.44 -5.13
C ARG A 44 11.13 -9.48 -5.68
N ARG A 45 10.77 -8.23 -5.99
CA ARG A 45 11.77 -7.25 -6.41
C ARG A 45 12.44 -6.69 -5.17
N ARG A 46 13.76 -6.80 -5.13
CA ARG A 46 14.59 -6.01 -4.22
C ARG A 46 14.45 -4.55 -4.65
N LEU A 47 13.95 -3.70 -3.75
CA LEU A 47 13.87 -2.27 -3.98
C LEU A 47 15.21 -1.67 -3.60
N GLU A 48 15.91 -1.12 -4.59
CA GLU A 48 17.18 -0.41 -4.40
C GLU A 48 16.99 1.04 -4.86
N GLY A 49 17.69 1.99 -4.24
CA GLY A 49 17.63 3.41 -4.62
C GLY A 49 16.43 4.19 -4.10
N LEU A 50 15.76 3.72 -3.03
CA LEU A 50 14.85 4.56 -2.24
C LEU A 50 15.71 5.34 -1.23
N ASN A 51 16.21 6.51 -1.65
CA ASN A 51 16.87 7.47 -0.78
C ASN A 51 15.86 8.38 -0.11
#